data_AF-A0A9W7G5P8-F1
#
_entry.id   AF-A0A9W7G5P8-F1
#
_cell.length_a   1.000
_cell.length_b   1.000
_cell.length_c   1.000
_cell.angle_alpha   90.00
_cell.angle_beta   90.00
_cell.angle_gamma   90.00
#
_symmetry.space_group_name_H-M   'P 1'
#
loop_
_entity.id
_entity.type
_entity.pdbx_description
1 polymer ?
#
loop_
_entity_poly.entity_id
_entity_poly.type
_entity_poly.pdbx_seq_one_letter_code
_entity_poly.pdbx_strand_id
1 'polypeptide(L)'
;MSSPAPSAFALTEAAINDVASIADPKSMSRVYEEYAKLNEVVDQLGMKVSGVLAKQENEFLGAYRAHMYNVQRELQGLKAEVVEKENALTNNEQMQKLEEECKWYREESLRLDGLLGEAKKSEQFMKQKMVMLEDDRNWLAKQLKSAKKQNKLLRAEIELQLREGIDANDKMFETREPETGGMSDAQNMSSLPALPRPGSKSTGRMFQSQSASVLLPTDTLLLQKELRQMKTQRDAEKKTAQALRASITEEKTSRKELEEFFLDCIEDVKKSIERRRRKAALGGKMTAIQEALLQKPIELHDFMAQDRKVVVESLLSRDEVLSILFDSLFPAASVGKMNNNNQPQVSDDDDLGALLGKTGINA
;
A
#
# COMPACT_ATOMS: atom_id res chain seq x y z
N MET A 1 14.05 29.30 63.45
CA MET A 1 13.82 29.28 64.91
C MET A 1 15.00 29.93 65.58
N SER A 2 14.81 31.11 66.18
CA SER A 2 15.81 31.78 67.02
C SER A 2 15.07 32.26 68.26
N SER A 3 15.58 31.91 69.45
CA SER A 3 14.96 32.20 70.73
C SER A 3 15.80 33.23 71.47
N PRO A 4 15.23 34.37 71.91
CA PRO A 4 15.85 35.21 72.91
C PRO A 4 15.47 34.73 74.31
N ALA A 5 16.44 34.71 75.22
CA ALA A 5 16.26 34.24 76.60
C ALA A 5 15.44 35.22 77.46
N PRO A 6 14.73 34.74 78.50
CA PRO A 6 14.08 35.62 79.48
C PRO A 6 15.12 36.22 80.42
N SER A 7 15.13 37.56 80.52
CA SER A 7 15.94 38.30 81.49
C SER A 7 15.37 38.11 82.90
N ALA A 8 16.13 37.44 83.78
CA ALA A 8 15.77 37.26 85.18
C ALA A 8 16.03 38.56 85.98
N PHE A 9 15.02 39.41 86.08
CA PHE A 9 15.02 40.51 87.06
C PHE A 9 14.51 39.98 88.41
N ALA A 10 15.44 39.60 89.28
CA ALA A 10 15.14 39.28 90.67
C ALA A 10 14.85 40.59 91.43
N LEU A 11 13.57 40.89 91.69
CA LEU A 11 13.17 41.91 92.65
C LEU A 11 13.09 41.27 94.04
N THR A 12 13.86 41.83 94.97
CA THR A 12 13.92 41.43 96.37
C THR A 12 12.62 41.76 97.08
N GLU A 13 11.83 40.74 97.37
CA GLU A 13 10.64 40.82 98.21
C GLU A 13 11.05 40.93 99.69
N ALA A 14 11.29 42.16 100.16
CA ALA A 14 11.61 42.44 101.55
C ALA A 14 11.03 43.78 102.03
N ALA A 15 10.18 43.70 103.05
CA ALA A 15 9.86 44.78 104.00
C ALA A 15 9.34 46.12 103.44
N ILE A 16 8.10 46.13 102.95
CA ILE A 16 7.18 47.26 103.20
C ILE A 16 5.88 46.69 103.79
N ASN A 17 5.92 46.38 105.08
CA ASN A 17 4.76 45.90 105.84
C ASN A 17 4.54 46.78 107.08
N ASP A 18 4.59 48.11 106.88
CA ASP A 18 4.17 49.10 107.86
C ASP A 18 3.81 50.43 107.18
N VAL A 19 2.62 50.49 106.56
CA VAL A 19 1.89 51.75 106.38
C VAL A 19 0.53 51.55 107.01
N ALA A 20 0.38 52.18 108.18
CA ALA A 20 -0.79 52.12 109.02
C ALA A 20 -2.11 52.34 108.24
N SER A 21 -3.13 51.63 108.72
CA SER A 21 -4.56 51.89 108.60
C SER A 21 -4.95 53.38 108.53
N ILE A 22 -4.77 54.01 107.37
CA ILE A 22 -5.62 55.10 106.92
C ILE A 22 -6.93 54.42 106.56
N ALA A 23 -7.93 54.53 107.44
CA ALA A 23 -9.27 54.06 107.14
C ALA A 23 -9.73 54.75 105.85
N ASP A 24 -10.00 53.96 104.82
CA ASP A 24 -10.45 54.47 103.53
C ASP A 24 -11.63 55.41 103.77
N PRO A 25 -11.52 56.72 103.43
CA PRO A 25 -12.70 57.56 103.42
C PRO A 25 -13.71 56.95 102.44
N LYS A 26 -15.02 57.10 102.67
CA LYS A 26 -16.06 56.55 101.77
C LYS A 26 -15.90 56.96 100.29
N SER A 27 -15.09 57.98 99.99
CA SER A 27 -14.63 58.34 98.64
C SER A 27 -13.68 57.32 98.01
N MET A 28 -12.79 56.66 98.76
CA MET A 28 -11.85 55.66 98.25
C MET A 28 -12.53 54.36 97.84
N SER A 29 -13.55 53.87 98.56
CA SER A 29 -14.35 52.72 98.08
C SER A 29 -14.95 52.99 96.70
N ARG A 30 -15.37 54.23 96.45
CA ARG A 30 -15.85 54.67 95.13
C ARG A 30 -14.73 54.71 94.08
N VAL A 31 -13.52 55.10 94.46
CA VAL A 31 -12.34 55.01 93.57
C VAL A 31 -12.02 53.55 93.23
N TYR A 32 -12.08 52.63 94.19
CA TYR A 32 -11.92 51.19 93.94
C TYR A 32 -13.04 50.61 93.07
N GLU A 33 -14.30 51.04 93.24
CA GLU A 33 -15.40 50.65 92.35
C GLU A 33 -15.22 51.18 90.92
N GLU A 34 -14.86 52.45 90.72
CA GLU A 34 -14.60 52.98 89.38
C GLU A 34 -13.32 52.38 88.75
N TYR A 35 -12.30 52.06 89.56
CA TYR A 35 -11.10 51.34 89.11
C TYR A 35 -11.40 49.88 88.75
N ALA A 36 -12.27 49.20 89.49
CA ALA A 36 -12.74 47.85 89.15
C ALA A 36 -13.55 47.86 87.84
N LYS A 37 -14.43 48.86 87.63
CA LYS A 37 -15.11 49.06 86.34
C LYS A 37 -14.12 49.37 85.21
N LEU A 38 -13.08 50.15 85.48
CA LEU A 38 -12.03 50.45 84.49
C LEU A 38 -11.26 49.19 84.10
N ASN A 39 -10.84 48.37 85.08
CA ASN A 39 -10.18 47.09 84.82
C ASN A 39 -11.11 46.12 84.08
N GLU A 40 -12.38 46.00 84.46
CA GLU A 40 -13.38 45.21 83.73
C GLU A 40 -13.52 45.68 82.27
N VAL A 41 -13.54 47.00 82.03
CA VAL A 41 -13.56 47.56 80.66
C VAL A 41 -12.25 47.28 79.90
N VAL A 42 -11.10 47.30 80.58
CA VAL A 42 -9.78 46.97 80.01
C VAL A 42 -9.67 45.48 79.69
N ASP A 43 -10.16 44.59 80.54
CA ASP A 43 -10.20 43.14 80.31
C ASP A 43 -11.17 42.81 79.16
N GLN A 44 -12.37 43.42 79.15
CA GLN A 44 -13.28 43.34 78.01
C GLN A 44 -12.65 43.86 76.71
N LEU A 45 -11.83 44.90 76.77
CA LEU A 45 -11.08 45.41 75.61
C LEU A 45 -9.99 44.42 75.19
N GLY A 46 -9.24 43.85 76.12
CA GLY A 46 -8.24 42.80 75.88
C GLY A 46 -8.85 41.57 75.20
N MET A 47 -9.97 41.07 75.74
CA MET A 47 -10.75 39.99 75.13
C MET A 47 -11.24 40.33 73.72
N LYS A 48 -11.73 41.56 73.49
CA LYS A 48 -12.15 42.03 72.16
C LYS A 48 -10.97 42.13 71.19
N VAL A 49 -9.83 42.65 71.61
CA VAL A 49 -8.61 42.75 70.79
C VAL A 49 -8.07 41.37 70.42
N SER A 50 -7.94 40.45 71.38
CA SER A 50 -7.56 39.05 71.12
C SER A 50 -8.56 38.35 70.19
N GLY A 51 -9.86 38.59 70.39
CA GLY A 51 -10.91 38.05 69.52
C GLY A 51 -10.90 38.61 68.10
N VAL A 52 -10.55 39.89 67.92
CA VAL A 52 -10.35 40.51 66.59
C VAL A 52 -9.08 39.97 65.93
N LEU A 53 -7.99 39.84 66.68
CA LEU A 53 -6.72 39.32 66.15
C LEU A 53 -6.86 37.87 65.68
N ALA A 54 -7.50 37.01 66.46
CA ALA A 54 -7.78 35.62 66.09
C ALA A 54 -8.73 35.50 64.88
N LYS A 55 -9.70 36.41 64.74
CA LYS A 55 -10.55 36.48 63.54
C LYS A 55 -9.74 36.89 62.31
N GLN A 56 -8.94 37.95 62.41
CA GLN A 56 -8.08 38.42 61.31
C GLN A 56 -7.08 37.34 60.90
N GLU A 57 -6.42 36.65 61.84
CA GLU A 57 -5.52 35.54 61.53
C GLU A 57 -6.24 34.44 60.73
N ASN A 58 -7.45 34.05 61.15
CA ASN A 58 -8.23 33.04 60.45
C ASN A 58 -8.72 33.51 59.06
N GLU A 59 -9.08 34.79 58.92
CA GLU A 59 -9.43 35.42 57.64
C GLU A 59 -8.22 35.49 56.68
N PHE A 60 -7.04 35.88 57.18
CA PHE A 60 -5.79 35.88 56.42
C PHE A 60 -5.38 34.47 55.99
N LEU A 61 -5.47 33.48 56.89
CA LEU A 61 -5.21 32.07 56.55
C LEU A 61 -6.24 31.51 55.57
N GLY A 62 -7.50 31.92 55.66
CA GLY A 62 -8.56 31.60 54.69
C GLY A 62 -8.24 32.18 53.30
N ALA A 63 -7.94 33.46 53.22
CA ALA A 63 -7.56 34.15 51.98
C ALA A 63 -6.27 33.57 51.37
N TYR A 64 -5.26 33.26 52.19
CA TYR A 64 -4.01 32.63 51.75
C TYR A 64 -4.24 31.22 51.21
N ARG A 65 -5.04 30.38 51.88
CA ARG A 65 -5.41 29.04 51.37
C ARG A 65 -6.16 29.14 50.03
N ALA A 66 -7.10 30.07 49.91
CA ALA A 66 -7.84 30.30 48.67
C ALA A 66 -6.91 30.77 47.53
N HIS A 67 -6.00 31.70 47.82
CA HIS A 67 -4.99 32.16 46.86
C HIS A 67 -4.02 31.04 46.46
N MET A 68 -3.49 30.27 47.40
CA MET A 68 -2.63 29.11 47.10
C MET A 68 -3.35 28.06 46.26
N TYR A 69 -4.62 27.80 46.51
CA TYR A 69 -5.43 26.90 45.68
C TYR A 69 -5.67 27.45 44.27
N ASN A 70 -5.85 28.77 44.11
CA ASN A 70 -5.89 29.40 42.79
C ASN A 70 -4.55 29.26 42.05
N VAL A 71 -3.43 29.60 42.69
CA VAL A 71 -2.07 29.47 42.11
C VAL A 71 -1.76 28.03 41.72
N GLN A 72 -2.12 27.04 42.55
CA GLN A 72 -1.96 25.62 42.22
C GLN A 72 -2.81 25.21 41.00
N ARG A 73 -4.06 25.70 40.92
CA ARG A 73 -4.95 25.45 39.78
C ARG A 73 -4.44 26.10 38.50
N GLU A 74 -3.92 27.33 38.57
CA GLU A 74 -3.33 28.06 37.45
C GLU A 74 -2.07 27.36 36.95
N LEU A 75 -1.16 26.94 37.84
CA LEU A 75 0.02 26.15 37.49
C LEU A 75 -0.34 24.79 36.88
N GLN A 76 -1.40 24.14 37.35
CA GLN A 76 -1.88 22.89 36.77
C GLN A 76 -2.54 23.12 35.39
N GLY A 77 -3.28 24.22 35.22
CA GLY A 77 -3.84 24.66 33.95
C GLY A 77 -2.76 24.96 32.91
N LEU A 78 -1.74 25.74 33.27
CA LEU A 78 -0.58 26.03 32.42
C LEU A 78 0.17 24.76 32.00
N LYS A 79 0.35 23.79 32.90
CA LYS A 79 0.95 22.49 32.57
C LYS A 79 0.09 21.70 31.57
N ALA A 80 -1.23 21.70 31.76
CA ALA A 80 -2.15 21.05 30.83
C ALA A 80 -2.13 21.72 29.45
N GLU A 81 -2.10 23.05 29.39
CA GLU A 81 -1.99 23.81 28.14
C GLU A 81 -0.66 23.53 27.42
N VAL A 82 0.48 23.50 28.12
CA VAL A 82 1.78 23.15 27.52
C VAL A 82 1.73 21.77 26.88
N VAL A 83 1.20 20.76 27.59
CA VAL A 83 1.04 19.39 27.06
C VAL A 83 0.07 19.37 25.87
N GLU A 84 -1.00 20.18 25.88
CA GLU A 84 -1.91 20.32 24.73
C GLU A 84 -1.18 20.91 23.51
N LYS A 85 -0.34 21.94 23.68
CA LYS A 85 0.45 22.52 22.58
C LYS A 85 1.50 21.54 22.06
N GLU A 86 2.18 20.79 22.92
CA GLU A 86 3.14 19.76 22.52
C GLU A 86 2.46 18.63 21.71
N ASN A 87 1.28 18.17 22.17
CA ASN A 87 0.47 17.21 21.43
C ASN A 87 -0.03 17.77 20.08
N ALA A 88 -0.38 19.06 20.02
CA ALA A 88 -0.76 19.72 18.78
C ALA A 88 0.42 19.83 17.79
N LEU A 89 1.64 20.09 18.27
CA LEU A 89 2.85 20.11 17.43
C LEU A 89 3.19 18.72 16.88
N THR A 90 3.18 17.68 17.72
CA THR A 90 3.47 16.30 17.26
C THR A 90 2.42 15.77 16.28
N ASN A 91 1.14 16.13 16.44
CA ASN A 91 0.10 15.83 15.46
C ASN A 91 0.32 16.61 14.14
N ASN A 92 0.80 17.86 14.20
CA ASN A 92 1.18 18.63 13.02
C ASN A 92 2.36 17.97 12.26
N GLU A 93 3.39 17.47 12.97
CA GLU A 93 4.48 16.70 12.36
C GLU A 93 3.99 15.41 11.67
N GLN A 94 2.99 14.71 12.25
CA GLN A 94 2.37 13.55 11.62
C GLN A 94 1.58 13.96 10.36
N MET A 95 0.85 15.07 10.41
CA MET A 95 0.12 15.63 9.28
C MET A 95 1.07 16.01 8.13
N GLN A 96 2.20 16.65 8.42
CA GLN A 96 3.22 17.00 7.43
C GLN A 96 3.79 15.77 6.72
N LYS A 97 4.11 14.70 7.46
CA LYS A 97 4.58 13.43 6.87
C LYS A 97 3.54 12.81 5.94
N LEU A 98 2.27 12.78 6.35
CA LEU A 98 1.18 12.28 5.50
C LEU A 98 0.98 13.15 4.26
N GLU A 99 1.15 14.47 4.35
CA GLU A 99 1.13 15.35 3.17
C GLU A 99 2.31 15.09 2.22
N GLU A 100 3.52 14.87 2.74
CA GLU A 100 4.71 14.52 1.94
C GLU A 100 4.52 13.19 1.22
N GLU A 101 4.03 12.17 1.93
CA GLU A 101 3.67 10.87 1.33
C GLU A 101 2.60 11.04 0.24
N CYS A 102 1.55 11.84 0.48
CA CYS A 102 0.50 12.10 -0.52
C CYS A 102 1.03 12.86 -1.75
N LYS A 103 2.00 13.77 -1.59
CA LYS A 103 2.70 14.45 -2.70
C LYS A 103 3.52 13.43 -3.48
N TRP A 104 4.30 12.60 -2.78
CA TRP A 104 5.13 11.55 -3.39
C TRP A 104 4.31 10.54 -4.20
N TYR A 105 3.21 9.99 -3.64
CA TYR A 105 2.34 9.06 -4.37
C TYR A 105 1.71 9.70 -5.62
N ARG A 106 1.37 10.99 -5.57
CA ARG A 106 0.87 11.73 -6.74
C ARG A 106 1.94 11.85 -7.81
N GLU A 107 3.16 12.27 -7.45
CA GLU A 107 4.29 12.39 -8.38
C GLU A 107 4.66 11.04 -9.00
N GLU A 108 4.73 9.98 -8.21
CA GLU A 108 5.02 8.62 -8.68
C GLU A 108 3.91 8.09 -9.59
N SER A 109 2.64 8.36 -9.30
CA SER A 109 1.53 7.99 -10.21
C SER A 109 1.64 8.68 -11.58
N LEU A 110 1.98 9.97 -11.60
CA LEU A 110 2.19 10.74 -12.84
C LEU A 110 3.41 10.22 -13.62
N ARG A 111 4.48 9.83 -12.91
CA ARG A 111 5.67 9.22 -13.52
C ARG A 111 5.35 7.87 -14.16
N LEU A 112 4.58 7.02 -13.46
CA LEU A 112 4.14 5.72 -13.97
C LEU A 112 3.17 5.85 -15.15
N ASP A 113 2.26 6.83 -15.13
CA ASP A 113 1.37 7.13 -16.27
C ASP A 113 2.15 7.60 -17.49
N GLY A 114 3.21 8.40 -17.30
CA GLY A 114 4.15 8.77 -18.36
C GLY A 114 4.79 7.55 -19.03
N LEU A 115 5.39 6.66 -18.23
CA LEU A 115 6.01 5.42 -18.71
C LEU A 115 5.00 4.48 -19.38
N LEU A 116 3.78 4.37 -18.83
CA LEU A 116 2.69 3.60 -19.44
C LEU A 116 2.27 4.18 -20.79
N GLY A 117 2.24 5.51 -20.91
CA GLY A 117 1.98 6.21 -22.17
C GLY A 117 3.04 5.95 -23.24
N GLU A 118 4.32 5.96 -22.87
CA GLU A 118 5.43 5.61 -23.77
C GLU A 118 5.38 4.15 -24.20
N ALA A 119 5.16 3.23 -23.26
CA ALA A 119 4.98 1.81 -23.55
C ALA A 119 3.84 1.58 -24.56
N LYS A 120 2.67 2.18 -24.34
CA LYS A 120 1.51 2.11 -25.26
C LYS A 120 1.83 2.65 -26.65
N LYS A 121 2.57 3.76 -26.78
CA LYS A 121 3.01 4.29 -28.08
C LYS A 121 3.93 3.30 -28.81
N SER A 122 4.88 2.69 -28.09
CA SER A 122 5.79 1.69 -28.68
C SER A 122 5.05 0.41 -29.11
N GLU A 123 4.05 -0.02 -28.33
CA GLU A 123 3.18 -1.15 -28.64
C GLU A 123 2.36 -0.89 -29.91
N GLN A 124 1.74 0.29 -30.02
CA GLN A 124 0.98 0.71 -31.20
C GLN A 124 1.87 0.77 -32.46
N PHE A 125 3.06 1.36 -32.35
CA PHE A 125 4.03 1.40 -33.44
C PHE A 125 4.43 -0.01 -33.91
N MET A 126 4.73 -0.91 -32.98
CA MET A 126 5.08 -2.29 -33.33
C MET A 126 3.90 -3.05 -33.94
N LYS A 127 2.66 -2.85 -33.45
CA LYS A 127 1.45 -3.43 -34.07
C LYS A 127 1.26 -2.95 -35.52
N GLN A 128 1.36 -1.64 -35.77
CA GLN A 128 1.28 -1.07 -37.12
C GLN A 128 2.38 -1.64 -38.04
N LYS A 129 3.62 -1.76 -37.53
CA LYS A 129 4.73 -2.34 -38.28
C LYS A 129 4.52 -3.83 -38.61
N MET A 130 3.93 -4.61 -37.71
CA MET A 130 3.59 -6.01 -37.98
C MET A 130 2.55 -6.14 -39.09
N VAL A 131 1.48 -5.33 -39.06
CA VAL A 131 0.45 -5.31 -40.12
C VAL A 131 1.07 -4.96 -41.48
N MET A 132 1.91 -3.92 -41.56
CA MET A 132 2.62 -3.55 -42.79
C MET A 132 3.46 -4.71 -43.35
N LEU A 133 4.18 -5.43 -42.49
CA LEU A 133 4.99 -6.58 -42.90
C LEU A 133 4.14 -7.80 -43.31
N GLU A 134 2.96 -7.97 -42.72
CA GLU A 134 1.99 -8.99 -43.13
C GLU A 134 1.39 -8.67 -44.51
N ASP A 135 1.08 -7.40 -44.80
CA ASP A 135 0.62 -6.95 -46.11
C ASP A 135 1.71 -7.09 -47.18
N ASP A 136 2.95 -6.67 -46.90
CA ASP A 136 4.11 -6.87 -47.79
C ASP A 136 4.34 -8.37 -48.08
N ARG A 137 4.31 -9.22 -47.05
CA ARG A 137 4.39 -10.68 -47.19
C ARG A 137 3.26 -11.21 -48.08
N ASN A 138 2.02 -10.76 -47.86
CA ASN A 138 0.86 -11.18 -48.63
C ASN A 138 0.95 -10.75 -50.09
N TRP A 139 1.46 -9.54 -50.35
CA TRP A 139 1.72 -9.03 -51.71
C TRP A 139 2.82 -9.85 -52.42
N LEU A 140 3.97 -10.05 -51.77
CA LEU A 140 5.07 -10.89 -52.30
C LEU A 140 4.61 -12.33 -52.56
N ALA A 141 3.78 -12.90 -51.69
CA ALA A 141 3.23 -14.24 -51.88
C ALA A 141 2.28 -14.32 -53.09
N LYS A 142 1.46 -13.28 -53.35
CA LYS A 142 0.64 -13.18 -54.56
C LYS A 142 1.52 -13.05 -55.82
N GLN A 143 2.54 -12.19 -55.78
CA GLN A 143 3.47 -11.99 -56.89
C GLN A 143 4.24 -13.27 -57.24
N LEU A 144 4.75 -13.99 -56.23
CA LEU A 144 5.42 -15.28 -56.41
C LEU A 144 4.49 -16.35 -57.00
N LYS A 145 3.21 -16.39 -56.59
CA LYS A 145 2.21 -17.30 -57.18
C LYS A 145 1.96 -16.97 -58.66
N SER A 146 1.88 -15.69 -59.01
CA SER A 146 1.72 -15.24 -60.41
C SER A 146 2.93 -15.64 -61.27
N ALA A 147 4.14 -15.33 -60.82
CA ALA A 147 5.38 -15.69 -61.53
C ALA A 147 5.56 -17.21 -61.67
N LYS A 148 5.15 -18.00 -60.66
CA LYS A 148 5.13 -19.47 -60.74
C LYS A 148 4.10 -19.97 -61.75
N LYS A 149 2.91 -19.34 -61.86
CA LYS A 149 1.90 -19.68 -62.88
C LYS A 149 2.43 -19.37 -64.29
N GLN A 150 3.03 -18.19 -64.50
CA GLN A 150 3.65 -17.83 -65.77
C GLN A 150 4.78 -18.80 -66.17
N ASN A 151 5.68 -19.15 -65.25
CA ASN A 151 6.72 -20.16 -65.51
C ASN A 151 6.15 -21.55 -65.88
N LYS A 152 5.04 -21.97 -65.27
CA LYS A 152 4.37 -23.22 -65.65
C LYS A 152 3.77 -23.15 -67.05
N LEU A 153 3.15 -22.03 -67.42
CA LEU A 153 2.60 -21.83 -68.77
C LEU A 153 3.72 -21.82 -69.81
N LEU A 154 4.82 -21.09 -69.58
CA LEU A 154 5.97 -21.07 -70.49
C LEU A 154 6.63 -22.45 -70.65
N ARG A 155 6.68 -23.26 -69.58
CA ARG A 155 7.18 -24.65 -69.68
C ARG A 155 6.25 -25.54 -70.49
N ALA A 156 4.94 -25.45 -70.28
CA ALA A 156 3.96 -26.18 -71.06
C ALA A 156 3.95 -25.76 -72.55
N GLU A 157 4.18 -24.47 -72.83
CA GLU A 157 4.35 -23.95 -74.19
C GLU A 157 5.61 -24.53 -74.86
N ILE A 158 6.75 -24.55 -74.16
CA ILE A 158 7.99 -25.18 -74.65
C ILE A 158 7.78 -26.69 -74.87
N GLU A 159 7.11 -27.38 -73.95
CA GLU A 159 6.79 -28.81 -74.08
C GLU A 159 5.86 -29.08 -75.28
N LEU A 160 4.88 -28.20 -75.54
CA LEU A 160 4.01 -28.28 -76.72
C LEU A 160 4.81 -28.05 -78.02
N GLN A 161 5.66 -27.02 -78.06
CA GLN A 161 6.50 -26.72 -79.23
C GLN A 161 7.52 -27.84 -79.53
N LEU A 162 8.11 -28.46 -78.49
CA LEU A 162 8.93 -29.66 -78.69
C LEU A 162 8.10 -30.83 -79.21
N ARG A 163 6.88 -31.03 -78.71
CA ARG A 163 6.00 -32.11 -79.14
C ARG A 163 5.52 -31.93 -80.59
N GLU A 164 5.16 -30.71 -81.00
CA GLU A 164 4.85 -30.37 -82.39
C GLU A 164 6.09 -30.50 -83.30
N GLY A 165 7.27 -30.12 -82.81
CA GLY A 165 8.54 -30.33 -83.52
C GLY A 165 8.89 -31.81 -83.70
N ILE A 166 8.57 -32.66 -82.72
CA ILE A 166 8.72 -34.12 -82.82
C ILE A 166 7.66 -34.70 -83.77
N ASP A 167 6.38 -34.35 -83.63
CA ASP A 167 5.29 -34.82 -84.51
C ASP A 167 5.50 -34.37 -85.98
N ALA A 168 6.20 -33.26 -86.22
CA ALA A 168 6.64 -32.81 -87.55
C ALA A 168 7.88 -33.56 -88.07
N ASN A 169 8.79 -33.95 -87.19
CA ASN A 169 10.00 -34.70 -87.53
C ASN A 169 9.71 -36.20 -87.77
N ASP A 170 8.79 -36.80 -87.00
CA ASP A 170 8.36 -38.20 -87.15
C ASP A 170 7.69 -38.42 -88.52
N LYS A 171 6.96 -37.41 -89.03
CA LYS A 171 6.44 -37.37 -90.41
C LYS A 171 7.49 -37.14 -91.50
N MET A 172 8.72 -36.77 -91.15
CA MET A 172 9.87 -36.76 -92.08
C MET A 172 10.78 -37.99 -91.92
N PHE A 173 10.67 -38.74 -90.81
CA PHE A 173 11.62 -39.81 -90.46
C PHE A 173 11.16 -41.22 -90.87
N GLU A 174 9.98 -41.38 -91.45
CA GLU A 174 9.55 -42.64 -92.08
C GLU A 174 10.16 -42.87 -93.49
N THR A 175 11.19 -42.09 -93.88
CA THR A 175 11.93 -42.30 -95.14
C THR A 175 13.42 -41.88 -95.07
N ARG A 176 14.21 -42.49 -94.16
CA ARG A 176 15.61 -42.89 -94.46
C ARG A 176 16.31 -43.66 -93.33
N GLU A 177 16.76 -44.87 -93.67
CA GLU A 177 17.84 -45.60 -92.99
C GLU A 177 19.23 -45.03 -93.41
N PRO A 178 20.33 -45.38 -92.70
CA PRO A 178 21.42 -44.43 -92.41
C PRO A 178 22.64 -44.51 -93.33
N GLU A 179 23.47 -43.47 -93.27
CA GLU A 179 24.85 -43.46 -93.79
C GLU A 179 25.80 -42.80 -92.78
N THR A 180 27.10 -43.12 -92.90
CA THR A 180 28.09 -43.05 -91.81
C THR A 180 29.16 -41.95 -91.93
N GLY A 181 29.84 -41.65 -90.81
CA GLY A 181 31.04 -40.78 -90.73
C GLY A 181 30.74 -39.34 -90.27
N GLY A 182 31.64 -38.61 -89.62
CA GLY A 182 33.03 -38.86 -89.19
C GLY A 182 33.60 -37.58 -88.53
N MET A 183 34.76 -37.65 -87.86
CA MET A 183 35.41 -36.48 -87.20
C MET A 183 35.73 -35.34 -88.21
N SER A 184 35.98 -34.07 -87.83
CA SER A 184 36.44 -33.48 -86.55
C SER A 184 35.70 -32.13 -86.27
N ASP A 185 36.10 -31.15 -85.43
CA ASP A 185 37.36 -30.86 -84.71
C ASP A 185 37.14 -29.98 -83.45
N ALA A 186 38.24 -29.50 -82.84
CA ALA A 186 38.27 -28.55 -81.72
C ALA A 186 39.08 -27.27 -82.04
N GLN A 187 39.10 -26.30 -81.11
CA GLN A 187 39.76 -24.97 -81.15
C GLN A 187 38.98 -23.87 -81.92
N ASN A 188 38.96 -22.58 -81.52
CA ASN A 188 39.32 -21.85 -80.29
C ASN A 188 38.78 -20.38 -80.44
N MET A 189 39.01 -19.51 -79.44
CA MET A 189 39.00 -18.02 -79.49
C MET A 189 37.72 -17.25 -79.10
N SER A 190 37.61 -17.01 -77.79
CA SER A 190 37.56 -15.66 -77.16
C SER A 190 36.57 -14.58 -77.62
N SER A 191 35.73 -14.09 -76.69
CA SER A 191 35.85 -12.74 -76.08
C SER A 191 34.55 -12.24 -75.45
N LEU A 192 34.58 -11.84 -74.17
CA LEU A 192 33.54 -11.07 -73.50
C LEU A 192 33.82 -9.56 -73.62
N PRO A 193 32.81 -8.69 -73.77
CA PRO A 193 32.86 -7.31 -73.33
C PRO A 193 32.10 -7.14 -72.00
N ALA A 194 32.80 -6.73 -70.94
CA ALA A 194 32.18 -6.37 -69.67
C ALA A 194 31.67 -4.91 -69.70
N LEU A 195 30.46 -4.67 -69.23
CA LEU A 195 29.90 -3.32 -69.02
C LEU A 195 30.03 -2.90 -67.55
N PRO A 196 30.48 -1.68 -67.24
CA PRO A 196 30.67 -1.21 -65.87
C PRO A 196 29.36 -0.71 -65.25
N ARG A 197 29.16 -0.96 -63.96
CA ARG A 197 28.06 -0.39 -63.17
C ARG A 197 28.62 0.52 -62.06
N PRO A 198 28.45 1.85 -62.13
CA PRO A 198 28.91 2.76 -61.08
C PRO A 198 28.00 2.64 -59.85
N GLY A 199 28.58 2.88 -58.66
CA GLY A 199 27.96 2.50 -57.39
C GLY A 199 27.37 3.65 -56.55
N SER A 200 26.86 3.27 -55.39
CA SER A 200 26.60 4.10 -54.21
C SER A 200 26.65 3.13 -53.00
N LYS A 201 27.59 3.26 -52.05
CA LYS A 201 27.43 3.98 -50.77
C LYS A 201 26.10 3.62 -50.06
N SER A 202 26.06 3.17 -48.80
CA SER A 202 27.09 3.18 -47.75
C SER A 202 26.72 2.25 -46.56
N THR A 203 27.75 1.85 -45.80
CA THR A 203 27.74 1.59 -44.33
C THR A 203 26.62 0.74 -43.71
N GLY A 204 26.95 -0.47 -43.24
CA GLY A 204 26.06 -1.18 -42.31
C GLY A 204 26.46 -2.61 -41.92
N ARG A 205 27.20 -2.73 -40.80
CA ARG A 205 27.34 -3.90 -39.91
C ARG A 205 28.15 -5.13 -40.35
N MET A 206 29.11 -5.44 -39.47
CA MET A 206 29.49 -6.79 -39.06
C MET A 206 28.26 -7.70 -38.90
N PHE A 207 28.33 -8.93 -39.41
CA PHE A 207 28.33 -10.08 -38.48
C PHE A 207 29.08 -11.27 -39.07
N GLN A 208 29.80 -11.96 -38.20
CA GLN A 208 30.71 -13.05 -38.52
C GLN A 208 29.90 -14.35 -38.64
N SER A 209 30.06 -15.09 -39.74
CA SER A 209 29.49 -16.43 -39.90
C SER A 209 30.52 -17.37 -40.55
N GLN A 210 31.54 -17.72 -39.75
CA GLN A 210 32.36 -18.91 -39.97
C GLN A 210 32.38 -19.70 -38.66
N SER A 211 31.50 -20.69 -38.56
CA SER A 211 31.57 -21.82 -37.62
C SER A 211 30.38 -22.75 -37.88
N ALA A 212 30.48 -23.51 -38.97
CA ALA A 212 29.72 -24.75 -39.09
C ALA A 212 30.37 -25.81 -38.18
N SER A 213 30.28 -25.60 -36.86
CA SER A 213 30.73 -26.58 -35.88
C SER A 213 29.82 -27.80 -35.97
N VAL A 214 30.37 -28.94 -36.40
CA VAL A 214 29.69 -30.22 -36.39
C VAL A 214 29.48 -30.61 -34.93
N LEU A 215 28.30 -30.29 -34.39
CA LEU A 215 27.86 -30.74 -33.07
C LEU A 215 27.71 -32.26 -33.07
N LEU A 216 28.34 -32.92 -32.10
CA LEU A 216 28.20 -34.36 -31.93
C LEU A 216 26.74 -34.68 -31.52
N PRO A 217 26.19 -35.84 -31.92
CA PRO A 217 24.81 -36.21 -31.59
C PRO A 217 24.48 -36.14 -30.08
N THR A 218 25.47 -36.43 -29.22
CA THR A 218 25.40 -36.31 -27.76
C THR A 218 25.05 -34.90 -27.28
N ASP A 219 25.67 -33.88 -27.87
CA ASP A 219 25.55 -32.49 -27.40
C ASP A 219 24.17 -31.94 -27.76
N THR A 220 23.64 -32.34 -28.91
CA THR A 220 22.27 -31.98 -29.33
C THR A 220 21.21 -32.60 -28.43
N LEU A 221 21.43 -33.81 -27.90
CA LEU A 221 20.51 -34.46 -26.96
C LEU A 221 20.55 -33.80 -25.58
N LEU A 222 21.73 -33.38 -25.10
CA LEU A 222 21.86 -32.63 -23.86
C LEU A 222 21.16 -31.26 -23.96
N LEU A 223 21.39 -30.49 -25.03
CA LEU A 223 20.66 -29.24 -25.29
C LEU A 223 19.15 -29.47 -25.39
N GLN A 224 18.71 -30.57 -26.01
CA GLN A 224 17.29 -30.89 -26.12
C GLN A 224 16.67 -31.22 -24.75
N LYS A 225 17.42 -31.92 -23.87
CA LYS A 225 17.00 -32.21 -22.50
C LYS A 225 16.91 -30.93 -21.65
N GLU A 226 17.90 -30.04 -21.76
CA GLU A 226 17.92 -28.73 -21.10
C GLU A 226 16.77 -27.83 -21.59
N LEU A 227 16.52 -27.77 -22.91
CA LEU A 227 15.37 -27.04 -23.47
C LEU A 227 14.02 -27.58 -22.98
N ARG A 228 13.89 -28.90 -22.78
CA ARG A 228 12.69 -29.50 -22.18
C ARG A 228 12.57 -29.11 -20.71
N GLN A 229 13.64 -29.19 -19.93
CA GLN A 229 13.67 -28.81 -18.51
C GLN A 229 13.32 -27.32 -18.32
N MET A 230 13.98 -26.43 -19.06
CA MET A 230 13.70 -24.98 -19.05
C MET A 230 12.29 -24.63 -19.54
N LYS A 231 11.70 -25.45 -20.43
CA LYS A 231 10.30 -25.28 -20.85
C LYS A 231 9.34 -25.70 -19.72
N THR A 232 9.56 -26.86 -19.10
CA THR A 232 8.77 -27.33 -17.95
C THR A 232 8.85 -26.34 -16.79
N GLN A 233 10.04 -25.80 -16.49
CA GLN A 233 10.23 -24.78 -15.47
C GLN A 233 9.46 -23.50 -15.80
N ARG A 234 9.58 -22.96 -17.02
CA ARG A 234 8.82 -21.78 -17.45
C ARG A 234 7.31 -21.99 -17.38
N ASP A 235 6.83 -23.19 -17.72
CA ASP A 235 5.40 -23.49 -17.70
C ASP A 235 4.89 -23.75 -16.26
N ALA A 236 5.75 -24.19 -15.33
CA ALA A 236 5.48 -24.19 -13.89
C ALA A 236 5.44 -22.76 -13.30
N GLU A 237 6.43 -21.92 -13.63
CA GLU A 237 6.49 -20.50 -13.23
C GLU A 237 5.29 -19.69 -13.78
N LYS A 238 4.81 -20.00 -14.98
CA LYS A 238 3.56 -19.43 -15.50
C LYS A 238 2.34 -19.85 -14.68
N LYS A 239 2.25 -21.13 -14.27
CA LYS A 239 1.16 -21.63 -13.43
C LYS A 239 1.17 -20.98 -12.04
N THR A 240 2.34 -20.82 -11.41
CA THR A 240 2.44 -20.13 -10.12
C THR A 240 2.11 -18.64 -10.26
N ALA A 241 2.60 -17.95 -11.31
CA ALA A 241 2.25 -16.57 -11.59
C ALA A 241 0.74 -16.38 -11.88
N GLN A 242 0.10 -17.36 -12.55
CA GLN A 242 -1.35 -17.34 -12.77
C GLN A 242 -2.14 -17.56 -11.48
N ALA A 243 -1.71 -18.49 -10.62
CA ALA A 243 -2.33 -18.74 -9.32
C ALA A 243 -2.21 -17.52 -8.38
N LEU A 244 -1.04 -16.88 -8.33
CA LEU A 244 -0.83 -15.64 -7.58
C LEU A 244 -1.72 -14.50 -8.09
N ARG A 245 -1.86 -14.35 -9.42
CA ARG A 245 -2.79 -13.37 -10.00
C ARG A 245 -4.25 -13.65 -9.62
N ALA A 246 -4.68 -14.91 -9.64
CA ALA A 246 -6.03 -15.30 -9.24
C ALA A 246 -6.30 -14.98 -7.76
N SER A 247 -5.38 -15.33 -6.86
CA SER A 247 -5.48 -15.00 -5.43
C SER A 247 -5.50 -13.49 -5.17
N ILE A 248 -4.68 -12.70 -5.88
CA ILE A 248 -4.70 -11.22 -5.78
C ILE A 248 -6.02 -10.64 -6.31
N THR A 249 -6.66 -11.24 -7.31
CA THR A 249 -7.99 -10.81 -7.76
C THR A 249 -9.08 -11.18 -6.77
N GLU A 250 -9.00 -12.35 -6.14
CA GLU A 250 -9.94 -12.85 -5.13
C GLU A 250 -9.91 -12.00 -3.84
N GLU A 251 -8.71 -11.65 -3.37
CA GLU A 251 -8.55 -10.72 -2.23
C GLU A 251 -9.06 -9.29 -2.56
N LYS A 252 -8.96 -8.88 -3.83
CA LYS A 252 -9.51 -7.59 -4.29
C LYS A 252 -11.02 -7.61 -4.51
N THR A 253 -11.65 -8.75 -4.75
CA THR A 253 -13.11 -8.86 -4.79
C THR A 253 -13.68 -8.92 -3.38
N SER A 254 -13.13 -9.73 -2.48
CA SER A 254 -13.60 -9.80 -1.08
C SER A 254 -13.43 -8.47 -0.34
N ARG A 255 -12.36 -7.71 -0.60
CA ARG A 255 -12.19 -6.35 -0.07
C ARG A 255 -13.26 -5.38 -0.58
N LYS A 256 -13.64 -5.47 -1.87
CA LYS A 256 -14.70 -4.63 -2.46
C LYS A 256 -16.07 -4.98 -1.91
N GLU A 257 -16.36 -6.26 -1.71
CA GLU A 257 -17.60 -6.74 -1.10
C GLU A 257 -17.72 -6.21 0.34
N LEU A 258 -16.63 -6.26 1.13
CA LEU A 258 -16.57 -5.67 2.46
C LEU A 258 -16.76 -4.14 2.46
N GLU A 259 -16.15 -3.44 1.49
CA GLU A 259 -16.31 -1.99 1.29
C GLU A 259 -17.77 -1.64 0.92
N GLU A 260 -18.41 -2.42 0.04
CA GLU A 260 -19.82 -2.26 -0.37
C GLU A 260 -20.76 -2.46 0.83
N PHE A 261 -20.54 -3.50 1.63
CA PHE A 261 -21.31 -3.74 2.86
C PHE A 261 -21.15 -2.61 3.90
N PHE A 262 -19.95 -2.04 4.01
CA PHE A 262 -19.71 -0.90 4.89
C PHE A 262 -20.40 0.38 4.39
N LEU A 263 -20.39 0.62 3.07
CA LEU A 263 -21.08 1.74 2.44
C LEU A 263 -22.61 1.62 2.59
N ASP A 264 -23.19 0.44 2.43
CA ASP A 264 -24.60 0.18 2.73
C ASP A 264 -24.97 0.56 4.17
N CYS A 265 -24.20 0.07 5.15
CA CYS A 265 -24.43 0.34 6.57
C CYS A 265 -24.30 1.84 6.88
N ILE A 266 -23.38 2.55 6.24
CA ILE A 266 -23.28 4.02 6.30
C ILE A 266 -24.53 4.67 5.70
N GLU A 267 -24.99 4.22 4.54
CA GLU A 267 -26.10 4.83 3.80
C GLU A 267 -27.44 4.65 4.53
N ASP A 268 -27.67 3.51 5.19
CA ASP A 268 -28.83 3.31 6.06
C ASP A 268 -28.78 4.17 7.33
N VAL A 269 -27.59 4.40 7.90
CA VAL A 269 -27.43 5.35 9.01
C VAL A 269 -27.62 6.79 8.54
N LYS A 270 -27.18 7.18 7.33
CA LYS A 270 -27.53 8.49 6.73
C LYS A 270 -29.05 8.65 6.58
N LYS A 271 -29.76 7.66 6.04
CA LYS A 271 -31.24 7.66 5.96
C LYS A 271 -31.88 7.82 7.36
N SER A 272 -31.29 7.21 8.39
CA SER A 272 -31.73 7.36 9.78
C SER A 272 -31.48 8.77 10.37
N ILE A 273 -30.29 9.33 10.14
CA ILE A 273 -29.95 10.73 10.47
C ILE A 273 -30.93 11.67 9.77
N GLU A 274 -31.19 11.48 8.47
CA GLU A 274 -32.10 12.31 7.70
C GLU A 274 -33.54 12.25 8.22
N ARG A 275 -34.04 11.05 8.55
CA ARG A 275 -35.36 10.87 9.19
C ARG A 275 -35.44 11.59 10.54
N ARG A 276 -34.39 11.56 11.37
CA ARG A 276 -34.34 12.33 12.63
C ARG A 276 -34.33 13.84 12.37
N ARG A 277 -33.54 14.30 11.40
CA ARG A 277 -33.44 15.72 11.00
C ARG A 277 -34.79 16.27 10.51
N ARG A 278 -35.49 15.52 9.66
CA ARG A 278 -36.84 15.85 9.18
C ARG A 278 -37.88 15.83 10.33
N LYS A 279 -37.82 14.86 11.25
CA LYS A 279 -38.69 14.83 12.44
C LYS A 279 -38.46 16.01 13.39
N ALA A 280 -37.21 16.41 13.60
CA ALA A 280 -36.86 17.59 14.40
C ALA A 280 -37.38 18.89 13.76
N ALA A 281 -37.31 19.01 12.43
CA ALA A 281 -37.82 20.16 11.69
C ALA A 281 -39.35 20.31 11.75
N LEU A 282 -40.09 19.19 11.80
CA LEU A 282 -41.56 19.17 11.94
C LEU A 282 -42.07 19.56 13.35
N GLY A 283 -41.20 19.63 14.34
CA GLY A 283 -41.55 19.90 15.74
C GLY A 283 -41.56 21.39 16.14
N GLY A 284 -41.22 22.31 15.24
CA GLY A 284 -41.14 23.74 15.54
C GLY A 284 -41.38 24.63 14.31
N LYS A 285 -41.59 25.94 14.53
CA LYS A 285 -41.71 26.91 13.42
C LYS A 285 -40.37 26.98 12.66
N MET A 286 -40.34 26.38 11.48
CA MET A 286 -39.13 26.26 10.66
C MET A 286 -38.71 27.63 10.11
N THR A 287 -37.41 27.95 10.23
CA THR A 287 -36.81 29.13 9.60
C THR A 287 -36.16 28.73 8.27
N ALA A 288 -36.00 29.67 7.33
CA ALA A 288 -35.38 29.40 6.03
C ALA A 288 -33.95 28.82 6.13
N ILE A 289 -33.23 29.11 7.22
CA ILE A 289 -31.90 28.55 7.52
C ILE A 289 -31.99 27.04 7.83
N GLN A 290 -33.02 26.61 8.55
CA GLN A 290 -33.25 25.21 8.88
C GLN A 290 -33.59 24.38 7.62
N GLU A 291 -34.31 24.99 6.68
CA GLU A 291 -34.69 24.41 5.38
C GLU A 291 -33.49 24.28 4.44
N ALA A 292 -32.63 25.30 4.36
CA ALA A 292 -31.36 25.22 3.63
C ALA A 292 -30.43 24.14 4.22
N LEU A 293 -30.42 23.97 5.55
CA LEU A 293 -29.66 22.89 6.19
C LEU A 293 -30.13 21.50 5.73
N LEU A 294 -31.45 21.28 5.66
CA LEU A 294 -32.04 19.99 5.25
C LEU A 294 -31.62 19.55 3.83
N GLN A 295 -31.24 20.49 2.96
CA GLN A 295 -30.76 20.20 1.60
C GLN A 295 -29.25 19.86 1.54
N LYS A 296 -28.47 20.13 2.59
CA LYS A 296 -27.05 19.75 2.64
C LYS A 296 -26.91 18.22 2.75
N PRO A 297 -26.13 17.55 1.87
CA PRO A 297 -25.85 16.12 2.01
C PRO A 297 -25.17 15.81 3.35
N ILE A 298 -25.52 14.67 3.93
CA ILE A 298 -25.02 14.21 5.23
C ILE A 298 -23.63 13.59 5.03
N GLU A 299 -22.63 14.19 5.65
CA GLU A 299 -21.24 13.72 5.62
C GLU A 299 -20.89 12.92 6.88
N LEU A 300 -19.75 12.21 6.84
CA LEU A 300 -19.27 11.42 7.99
C LEU A 300 -18.99 12.28 9.24
N HIS A 301 -18.75 13.58 9.08
CA HIS A 301 -18.58 14.51 10.22
C HIS A 301 -19.89 14.81 10.96
N ASP A 302 -21.06 14.63 10.30
CA ASP A 302 -22.38 14.84 10.91
C ASP A 302 -22.81 13.65 11.82
N PHE A 303 -22.04 12.55 11.84
CA PHE A 303 -22.37 11.36 12.60
C PHE A 303 -22.09 11.57 14.10
N MET A 304 -23.08 11.30 14.96
CA MET A 304 -22.84 11.23 16.40
C MET A 304 -22.13 9.92 16.79
N ALA A 305 -21.61 9.84 18.02
CA ALA A 305 -21.00 8.61 18.54
C ALA A 305 -21.97 7.41 18.51
N GLN A 306 -23.25 7.65 18.78
CA GLN A 306 -24.31 6.64 18.68
C GLN A 306 -24.51 6.14 17.24
N ASP A 307 -24.35 7.03 16.25
CA ASP A 307 -24.57 6.68 14.84
C ASP A 307 -23.40 5.83 14.32
N ARG A 308 -22.16 6.17 14.71
CA ARG A 308 -20.98 5.32 14.46
C ARG A 308 -21.10 3.94 15.09
N LYS A 309 -21.63 3.86 16.33
CA LYS A 309 -21.90 2.59 17.01
C LYS A 309 -22.88 1.73 16.19
N VAL A 310 -23.98 2.32 15.71
CA VAL A 310 -24.98 1.60 14.90
C VAL A 310 -24.42 1.14 13.54
N VAL A 311 -23.51 1.89 12.90
CA VAL A 311 -22.80 1.40 11.69
C VAL A 311 -22.01 0.13 12.01
N VAL A 312 -21.24 0.12 13.11
CA VAL A 312 -20.42 -1.04 13.50
C VAL A 312 -21.28 -2.24 13.93
N GLU A 313 -22.36 -2.02 14.69
CA GLU A 313 -23.30 -3.07 15.07
C GLU A 313 -24.00 -3.67 13.83
N SER A 314 -24.40 -2.85 12.86
CA SER A 314 -25.00 -3.29 11.59
C SER A 314 -24.01 -4.06 10.72
N LEU A 315 -22.75 -3.60 10.63
CA LEU A 315 -21.69 -4.26 9.87
C LEU A 315 -21.35 -5.64 10.47
N LEU A 316 -21.20 -5.73 11.79
CA LEU A 316 -20.91 -6.98 12.51
C LEU A 316 -22.12 -7.92 12.63
N SER A 317 -23.31 -7.48 12.20
CA SER A 317 -24.50 -8.34 12.09
C SER A 317 -24.58 -9.11 10.78
N ARG A 318 -23.65 -8.89 9.83
CA ARG A 318 -23.55 -9.68 8.58
C ARG A 318 -22.63 -10.88 8.79
N ASP A 319 -23.15 -12.09 8.69
CA ASP A 319 -22.39 -13.34 8.86
C ASP A 319 -21.19 -13.44 7.90
N GLU A 320 -21.31 -12.88 6.70
CA GLU A 320 -20.23 -12.81 5.69
C GLU A 320 -19.03 -11.98 6.19
N VAL A 321 -19.30 -10.84 6.84
CA VAL A 321 -18.27 -10.00 7.47
C VAL A 321 -17.62 -10.72 8.64
N LEU A 322 -18.42 -11.43 9.45
CA LEU A 322 -17.90 -12.25 10.55
C LEU A 322 -17.06 -13.42 10.06
N SER A 323 -17.41 -14.06 8.95
CA SER A 323 -16.61 -15.14 8.34
C SER A 323 -15.26 -14.60 7.84
N ILE A 324 -15.25 -13.46 7.13
CA ILE A 324 -14.00 -12.83 6.66
C ILE A 324 -13.11 -12.41 7.84
N LEU A 325 -13.70 -11.84 8.90
CA LEU A 325 -12.99 -11.53 10.15
C LEU A 325 -12.48 -12.79 10.85
N PHE A 326 -13.26 -13.86 10.89
CA PHE A 326 -12.85 -15.13 11.49
C PHE A 326 -11.68 -15.76 10.72
N ASP A 327 -11.75 -15.82 9.39
CA ASP A 327 -10.69 -16.37 8.53
C ASP A 327 -9.39 -15.54 8.56
N SER A 328 -9.46 -14.26 8.95
CA SER A 328 -8.29 -13.37 9.06
C SER A 328 -7.75 -13.21 10.49
N LEU A 329 -8.58 -13.35 11.53
CA LEU A 329 -8.17 -13.40 12.93
C LEU A 329 -7.70 -14.80 13.36
N PHE A 330 -8.30 -15.83 12.77
CA PHE A 330 -7.91 -17.23 12.87
C PHE A 330 -7.65 -17.78 11.47
N PRO A 331 -6.58 -17.34 10.77
CA PRO A 331 -6.13 -18.03 9.57
C PRO A 331 -5.90 -19.48 9.96
N ALA A 332 -6.76 -20.38 9.45
CA ALA A 332 -6.79 -21.77 9.89
C ALA A 332 -5.36 -22.31 9.80
N ALA A 333 -4.77 -22.62 10.96
CA ALA A 333 -3.35 -22.93 11.10
C ALA A 333 -2.98 -23.95 10.01
N SER A 334 -2.10 -23.57 9.08
CA SER A 334 -2.16 -23.98 7.67
C SER A 334 -2.13 -25.50 7.44
N VAL A 335 -3.29 -26.14 7.60
CA VAL A 335 -3.50 -27.56 7.32
C VAL A 335 -3.42 -27.74 5.80
N GLY A 336 -2.22 -28.09 5.34
CA GLY A 336 -2.10 -29.05 4.26
C GLY A 336 -2.62 -28.62 2.89
N LYS A 337 -2.62 -27.32 2.53
CA LYS A 337 -2.35 -26.91 1.13
C LYS A 337 -0.84 -26.91 0.82
N MET A 338 -0.08 -27.77 1.51
CA MET A 338 1.20 -28.27 1.03
C MET A 338 0.96 -29.08 -0.24
N ASN A 339 1.05 -28.39 -1.37
CA ASN A 339 1.71 -28.82 -2.60
C ASN A 339 1.95 -30.34 -2.72
N ASN A 340 0.89 -31.12 -2.90
CA ASN A 340 0.96 -32.57 -2.99
C ASN A 340 1.40 -32.98 -4.40
N ASN A 341 2.67 -32.71 -4.72
CA ASN A 341 3.25 -32.91 -6.04
C ASN A 341 4.72 -33.36 -5.95
N ASN A 342 5.02 -34.17 -4.92
CA ASN A 342 6.29 -34.89 -4.81
C ASN A 342 6.05 -36.29 -4.24
N GLN A 343 5.26 -37.08 -4.97
CA GLN A 343 5.13 -38.52 -4.74
C GLN A 343 6.30 -39.21 -5.46
N PRO A 344 7.16 -39.99 -4.77
CA PRO A 344 8.18 -40.78 -5.45
C PRO A 344 7.48 -41.84 -6.32
N GLN A 345 7.87 -41.94 -7.59
CA GLN A 345 7.39 -43.01 -8.45
C GLN A 345 7.99 -44.35 -8.02
N VAL A 346 7.22 -45.10 -7.24
CA VAL A 346 7.31 -46.56 -7.16
C VAL A 346 6.49 -47.06 -8.36
N SER A 347 7.11 -47.50 -9.45
CA SER A 347 7.71 -48.84 -9.63
C SER A 347 6.65 -49.94 -9.73
N ASP A 348 5.95 -49.99 -10.86
CA ASP A 348 5.24 -51.16 -11.38
C ASP A 348 5.74 -51.41 -12.82
N ASP A 349 6.75 -52.25 -12.95
CA ASP A 349 7.16 -52.91 -14.20
C ASP A 349 7.74 -54.27 -13.79
N ASP A 350 6.85 -55.26 -13.63
CA ASP A 350 7.23 -56.67 -13.69
C ASP A 350 7.74 -56.97 -15.10
N ASP A 351 8.97 -57.49 -15.25
CA ASP A 351 9.16 -58.91 -15.57
C ASP A 351 10.63 -59.38 -15.57
N LEU A 352 10.80 -60.70 -15.38
CA LEU A 352 11.91 -61.56 -15.83
C LEU A 352 13.39 -61.16 -15.57
N GLY A 353 14.12 -62.02 -14.82
CA GLY A 353 15.44 -62.45 -15.31
C GLY A 353 16.59 -62.80 -14.36
N ALA A 354 16.46 -63.90 -13.60
CA ALA A 354 17.56 -64.85 -13.29
C ALA A 354 18.77 -64.46 -12.39
N LEU A 355 19.47 -65.52 -11.93
CA LEU A 355 20.85 -65.56 -11.42
C LEU A 355 21.15 -65.00 -10.00
N LEU A 356 20.52 -65.59 -8.99
CA LEU A 356 21.13 -65.69 -7.65
C LEU A 356 22.26 -66.74 -7.64
N GLY A 357 23.48 -66.27 -7.86
CA GLY A 357 24.71 -67.05 -7.75
C GLY A 357 25.44 -66.86 -6.41
N LYS A 358 25.35 -67.87 -5.53
CA LYS A 358 26.34 -68.28 -4.50
C LYS A 358 27.36 -67.25 -3.95
N THR A 359 27.29 -66.98 -2.64
CA THR A 359 28.30 -67.25 -1.57
C THR A 359 27.86 -66.46 -0.32
N GLY A 360 27.84 -67.01 0.90
CA GLY A 360 28.99 -67.48 1.69
C GLY A 360 29.18 -66.49 2.86
N ILE A 361 28.42 -66.64 3.95
CA ILE A 361 28.82 -67.33 5.21
C ILE A 361 29.77 -66.51 6.09
N ASN A 362 29.26 -66.13 7.28
CA ASN A 362 29.93 -65.77 8.55
C ASN A 362 31.06 -64.69 8.52
N ALA A 363 31.20 -63.81 9.53
CA ALA A 363 30.72 -63.82 10.91
C ALA A 363 30.45 -62.39 11.42
#